data_AF-A0A3M1F2W2-F1
#
_entry.id   AF-A0A3M1F2W2-F1
#
_cell.length_a   1.000
_cell.length_b   1.000
_cell.length_c   1.000
_cell.angle_alpha   90.00
_cell.angle_beta   90.00
_cell.angle_gamma   90.00
#
_symmetry.space_group_name_H-M   'P 1'
#
loop_
_entity.id
_entity.type
_entity.pdbx_description
1 polymer ?
#
loop_
_entity_poly.entity_id
_entity_poly.type
_entity_poly.pdbx_seq_one_letter_code
_entity_poly.pdbx_strand_id
1 'polypeptide(L)'
;KLYARLAEKLGDLGDYFNPERVKRGVTPCLGVCVGGPLLCVYPEGVWYHHVDEELLDRIIEEHLREGRVVEEAVFHRLEAE
;
A
#
# COMPACT_ATOMS: atom_id res chain seq x y z
N LYS A 1 -4.62 -7.69 -12.64
CA LYS A 1 -3.26 -7.28 -12.24
C LYS A 1 -3.40 -6.31 -11.07
N LEU A 2 -2.83 -6.63 -9.91
CA LEU A 2 -3.07 -5.94 -8.63
C LEU A 2 -2.97 -4.41 -8.73
N TYR A 3 -1.96 -3.88 -9.44
CA TYR A 3 -1.80 -2.43 -9.63
C TYR A 3 -2.97 -1.75 -10.37
N ALA A 4 -3.59 -2.44 -11.33
CA ALA A 4 -4.77 -1.92 -12.01
C ALA A 4 -5.98 -1.89 -11.08
N ARG A 5 -6.11 -2.88 -10.20
CA ARG A 5 -7.16 -2.91 -9.16
C ARG A 5 -6.93 -1.84 -8.10
N LEU A 6 -5.69 -1.58 -7.69
CA LEU A 6 -5.36 -0.46 -6.80
C LEU A 6 -5.88 0.88 -7.37
N ALA A 7 -5.74 1.11 -8.67
CA ALA A 7 -6.24 2.32 -9.31
C ALA A 7 -7.76 2.50 -9.17
N GLU A 8 -8.51 1.41 -9.33
CA GLU A 8 -9.96 1.36 -9.21
C GLU A 8 -10.40 1.49 -7.74
N LYS A 9 -9.76 0.72 -6.85
CA LYS A 9 -10.11 0.59 -5.43
C LYS A 9 -9.80 1.83 -4.59
N LEU A 10 -8.82 2.65 -4.98
CA LEU A 10 -8.55 3.92 -4.29
C LEU A 10 -9.75 4.86 -4.28
N GLY A 11 -10.65 4.78 -5.27
CA GLY A 11 -11.83 5.64 -5.34
C GLY A 11 -11.46 7.13 -5.25
N ASP A 12 -12.11 7.85 -4.34
CA ASP A 12 -11.88 9.26 -4.04
C ASP A 12 -10.47 9.57 -3.53
N LEU A 13 -9.77 8.63 -2.89
CA LEU A 13 -8.35 8.82 -2.53
C LEU A 13 -7.46 8.98 -3.77
N GLY A 14 -7.90 8.49 -4.93
CA GLY A 14 -7.20 8.68 -6.20
C GLY A 14 -7.41 10.07 -6.82
N ASP A 15 -8.44 10.80 -6.39
CA ASP A 15 -8.89 12.03 -7.03
C ASP A 15 -7.90 13.18 -6.84
N TYR A 16 -7.65 13.93 -7.92
CA TYR A 16 -6.64 14.99 -7.93
C TYR A 16 -6.92 16.10 -6.90
N PHE A 17 -8.20 16.39 -6.64
CA PHE A 17 -8.63 17.45 -5.75
C PHE A 17 -8.90 16.98 -4.31
N ASN A 18 -8.73 15.69 -4.01
CA ASN A 18 -8.85 15.20 -2.64
C ASN A 18 -7.67 15.73 -1.79
N PRO A 19 -7.92 16.44 -0.67
CA PRO A 19 -6.83 16.92 0.20
C PRO A 19 -6.00 15.78 0.82
N GLU A 20 -6.58 14.58 0.95
CA GLU A 20 -5.95 13.36 1.49
C GLU A 20 -5.54 12.40 0.37
N ARG A 21 -5.36 12.92 -0.85
CA ARG A 21 -5.06 12.12 -2.04
C ARG A 21 -3.85 11.20 -1.83
N VAL A 22 -4.04 9.93 -2.15
CA VAL A 22 -2.99 8.93 -2.26
C VAL A 22 -2.44 8.88 -3.67
N LYS A 23 -1.12 9.06 -3.79
CA LYS A 23 -0.39 8.83 -5.03
C LYS A 23 0.05 7.37 -5.10
N ARG A 24 -0.07 6.77 -6.28
CA ARG A 24 0.42 5.42 -6.57
C ARG A 24 1.47 5.44 -7.67
N GLY A 25 2.41 4.51 -7.59
CA GLY A 25 3.42 4.28 -8.60
C GLY A 25 3.80 2.81 -8.66
N VAL A 26 4.53 2.43 -9.71
CA VAL A 26 5.19 1.13 -9.79
C VAL A 26 6.69 1.34 -9.59
N THR A 27 7.33 0.35 -8.99
CA THR A 27 8.79 0.31 -8.86
C THR A 27 9.31 -1.00 -9.44
N PRO A 28 10.54 -1.04 -9.98
CA PRO A 28 11.24 -2.28 -10.27
C PRO A 28 11.49 -3.14 -9.02
N CYS A 29 12.25 -4.23 -9.18
CA CYS A 29 12.56 -5.17 -8.12
C CYS A 29 13.12 -4.48 -6.85
N LEU A 30 12.56 -4.85 -5.70
CA LEU A 30 13.00 -4.39 -4.37
C LEU A 30 13.87 -5.45 -3.63
N GLY A 31 14.29 -6.51 -4.32
CA GLY A 31 15.15 -7.57 -3.75
C GLY A 31 14.44 -8.61 -2.87
N VAL A 32 13.14 -8.45 -2.58
CA VAL A 32 12.37 -9.35 -1.72
C VAL A 32 11.45 -10.27 -2.56
N CYS A 33 12.04 -11.03 -3.49
CA CYS A 33 11.28 -11.79 -4.50
C CYS A 33 10.30 -12.82 -3.90
N VAL A 34 10.71 -13.52 -2.84
CA VAL A 34 9.90 -14.58 -2.21
C VAL A 34 8.63 -14.02 -1.57
N GLY A 35 8.64 -12.77 -1.13
CA GLY A 35 7.48 -12.09 -0.54
C GLY A 35 6.63 -11.33 -1.55
N GLY A 36 6.89 -11.44 -2.86
CA GLY A 36 6.08 -10.73 -3.84
C GLY A 36 4.62 -11.23 -3.89
N PRO A 37 3.63 -10.39 -4.22
CA PRO A 37 3.73 -8.94 -4.51
C PRO A 37 4.02 -8.08 -3.28
N LEU A 38 4.79 -7.01 -3.48
CA LEU A 38 5.17 -6.06 -2.42
C LEU A 38 4.41 -4.74 -2.59
N LEU A 39 4.05 -4.11 -1.48
CA LEU A 39 3.46 -2.78 -1.43
C LEU A 39 4.09 -1.97 -0.30
N CYS A 40 4.61 -0.79 -0.62
CA CYS A 40 5.20 0.12 0.36
C CYS A 40 4.33 1.37 0.49
N VAL A 41 4.06 1.80 1.71
CA VAL A 41 3.31 3.02 2.02
C VAL A 41 4.24 4.03 2.67
N TYR A 42 4.18 5.26 2.18
CA TYR A 42 4.93 6.41 2.67
C TYR A 42 3.96 7.54 3.03
N PRO A 43 4.28 8.39 4.03
CA PRO A 43 5.58 8.55 4.69
C PRO A 43 5.90 7.54 5.81
N GLU A 44 4.97 6.68 6.21
CA GLU A 44 5.11 5.78 7.36
C GLU A 44 6.21 4.71 7.18
N GLY A 45 6.64 4.46 5.94
CA GLY A 45 7.70 3.51 5.64
C GLY A 45 7.29 2.06 5.93
N VAL A 46 5.99 1.74 5.80
CA VAL A 46 5.43 0.41 6.07
C VAL A 46 5.45 -0.44 4.81
N TRP A 47 5.95 -1.67 4.92
CA TRP A 47 6.08 -2.60 3.80
C TRP A 47 5.24 -3.86 4.04
N TYR A 48 4.36 -4.13 3.07
CA TYR A 48 3.52 -5.32 2.99
C TYR A 48 4.06 -6.31 1.96
N HIS A 49 3.84 -7.59 2.20
CA HIS A 49 4.25 -8.68 1.34
C HIS A 49 3.10 -9.67 1.11
N HIS A 50 3.23 -10.53 0.10
CA HIS A 50 2.18 -11.43 -0.38
C HIS A 50 0.84 -10.72 -0.61
N VAL A 51 0.88 -9.47 -1.10
CA VAL A 51 -0.33 -8.68 -1.24
C VAL A 51 -1.23 -9.27 -2.33
N ASP A 52 -2.42 -9.68 -1.93
CA ASP A 52 -3.51 -10.09 -2.80
C ASP A 52 -4.63 -9.03 -2.82
N GLU A 53 -5.75 -9.33 -3.47
CA GLU A 53 -6.85 -8.36 -3.59
C GLU A 53 -7.55 -8.07 -2.26
N GLU A 54 -7.65 -9.05 -1.35
CA GLU A 54 -8.30 -8.90 -0.05
C GLU A 54 -7.43 -8.06 0.90
N LEU A 55 -6.14 -8.36 0.98
CA LEU A 55 -5.19 -7.56 1.74
C LEU A 55 -5.06 -6.15 1.16
N LEU A 56 -5.14 -5.98 -0.17
CA LEU A 56 -5.16 -4.66 -0.78
C LEU A 56 -6.35 -3.82 -0.32
N ASP A 57 -7.55 -4.42 -0.22
CA ASP A 57 -8.74 -3.72 0.28
C ASP A 57 -8.57 -3.28 1.73
N ARG A 58 -8.01 -4.16 2.57
CA ARG A 58 -7.69 -3.83 3.96
C ARG A 58 -6.64 -2.71 4.08
N ILE A 59 -5.60 -2.74 3.26
CA ILE A 59 -4.59 -1.66 3.24
C ILE A 59 -5.24 -0.33 2.85
N ILE A 60 -6.16 -0.32 1.88
CA ILE A 60 -6.83 0.92 1.47
C ILE A 60 -7.75 1.44 2.57
N GLU A 61 -8.59 0.59 3.14
CA GLU A 61 -9.55 1.02 4.16
C GLU A 61 -8.87 1.31 5.50
N GLU A 62 -8.21 0.30 6.08
CA GLU A 62 -7.65 0.42 7.43
C GLU A 62 -6.47 1.38 7.43
N HIS A 63 -5.50 1.21 6.53
CA HIS A 63 -4.26 1.98 6.58
C HIS A 63 -4.40 3.34 5.91
N LEU A 64 -4.84 3.41 4.66
CA LEU A 64 -4.83 4.67 3.92
C LEU A 64 -5.97 5.63 4.30
N ARG A 65 -7.16 5.12 4.64
CA ARG A 65 -8.28 5.98 5.06
C ARG A 65 -8.29 6.24 6.55
N GLU A 66 -8.05 5.21 7.36
CA GLU A 66 -8.22 5.32 8.81
C GLU A 66 -6.91 5.47 9.59
N GLY A 67 -5.75 5.40 8.90
CA GLY A 67 -4.43 5.50 9.54
C GLY A 67 -4.06 4.31 10.41
N ARG A 68 -4.75 3.17 10.27
CA ARG A 68 -4.52 1.94 11.04
C ARG A 68 -3.79 0.89 10.19
N VAL A 69 -2.52 0.68 10.49
CA VAL A 69 -1.67 -0.30 9.79
C VAL A 69 -2.22 -1.72 9.97
N VAL A 70 -2.20 -2.51 8.90
CA VAL A 70 -2.55 -3.95 8.92
C VAL A 70 -1.37 -4.74 9.46
N GLU A 71 -1.16 -4.68 10.77
CA GLU A 71 0.07 -5.12 11.47
C GLU A 71 0.52 -6.53 11.12
N GLU A 72 -0.41 -7.48 11.02
CA GLU A 72 -0.13 -8.88 10.74
C GLU A 72 0.44 -9.14 9.33
N ALA A 73 0.30 -8.17 8.41
CA ALA A 73 0.79 -8.26 7.05
C ALA A 73 2.08 -7.45 6.83
N VAL A 74 2.57 -6.75 7.85
CA VAL A 74 3.81 -5.97 7.79
C VAL A 74 5.00 -6.88 8.04
N PHE A 75 5.96 -6.88 7.12
CA PHE A 75 7.23 -7.62 7.31
C PHE A 75 8.43 -6.70 7.54
N HIS A 76 8.30 -5.41 7.24
CA HIS A 76 9.38 -4.45 7.40
C HIS A 76 8.83 -3.03 7.60
N ARG A 77 9.54 -2.24 8.40
CA ARG A 77 9.32 -0.82 8.58
C ARG A 77 10.66 -0.10 8.44
N LEU A 78 10.65 1.04 7.78
CA LEU A 78 11.79 1.95 7.83
C LEU A 78 11.87 2.54 9.25
N GLU A 79 13.05 2.46 9.86
CA GLU A 79 13.30 3.18 11.10
C GLU A 79 13.32 4.68 10.78
N ALA A 80 12.57 5.47 11.55
CA ALA A 80 12.73 6.91 11.53
C ALA A 80 13.97 7.23 12.38
N GLU A 81 15.02 7.76 11.76
CA GLU A 81 16.13 8.41 12.47
C GLU A 81 15.65 9.66 13.22
#